data_AF-A0A2H0QJ52-F1
#
_entry.id   AF-A0A2H0QJ52-F1
#
_cell.length_a   1.000
_cell.length_b   1.000
_cell.length_c   1.000
_cell.angle_alpha   90.00
_cell.angle_beta   90.00
_cell.angle_gamma   90.00
#
_symmetry.space_group_name_H-M   'P 1'
#
loop_
_entity.id
_entity.type
_entity.pdbx_description
1 polymer ?
#
loop_
_entity_poly.entity_id
_entity_poly.type
_entity_poly.pdbx_seq_one_letter_code
_entity_poly.pdbx_strand_id
1 'polypeptide(L)'
;MKTSPNMTHYASKADYLNRRQLPKGLAKTAESASNLAPKDNVAISEEAKAASQLKPEGVPAEQPEAPVEGKNIKENVKDSLKGKGNEVKEAGGHLLKQAGQAIGRALSSSPLPLPTPSIVDQTAKTEDILSKPNMMNDRPGVFFVTGFHINPFDTDEMGLTGMSRGVPGSQVFKWNQEDNILDQIRKIPPERPLILVGHGMGGDTVVNIANKLNSADNGFRKINLMVTLDSIGWDNDIIPQNVAKNLNYISDQDMFFNDGPNIARNKETSSVVNELRTENHNDLQESPEIQFEIFQNINEVMAMDRMKTSIQKAKIAMMN
;
A
#
# COMPACT_ATOMS: atom_id res chain seq x y z
N MET A 1 -29.04 -0.49 11.22
CA MET A 1 -28.22 -1.32 10.33
C MET A 1 -28.06 -2.68 10.99
N LYS A 2 -28.49 -3.78 10.34
CA LYS A 2 -28.22 -5.14 10.82
C LYS A 2 -26.87 -5.55 10.25
N THR A 3 -25.89 -5.79 11.11
CA THR A 3 -24.56 -6.25 10.74
C THR A 3 -24.60 -7.75 10.46
N SER A 4 -23.84 -8.21 9.47
CA SER A 4 -23.69 -9.64 9.15
C SER A 4 -23.16 -10.41 10.36
N PRO A 5 -23.56 -11.69 10.55
CA PRO A 5 -23.34 -12.44 11.81
C PRO A 5 -21.87 -12.77 12.15
N ASN A 6 -20.89 -12.39 11.31
CA ASN A 6 -19.48 -12.77 11.48
C ASN A 6 -18.53 -11.56 11.68
N MET A 7 -19.05 -10.36 11.95
CA MET A 7 -18.21 -9.17 12.06
C MET A 7 -17.67 -8.97 13.49
N THR A 8 -16.34 -9.05 13.65
CA THR A 8 -15.66 -8.73 14.93
C THR A 8 -15.14 -7.30 14.88
N HIS A 9 -15.61 -6.45 15.80
CA HIS A 9 -15.16 -5.07 15.93
C HIS A 9 -14.05 -4.92 16.97
N TYR A 10 -13.05 -4.09 16.67
CA TYR A 10 -11.98 -3.73 17.59
C TYR A 10 -12.01 -2.24 17.91
N ALA A 11 -11.81 -1.89 19.18
CA ALA A 11 -11.84 -0.50 19.63
C ALA A 11 -10.51 0.25 19.38
N SER A 12 -9.39 -0.48 19.23
CA SER A 12 -8.05 0.05 19.00
C SER A 12 -7.08 -1.03 18.48
N LYS A 13 -5.88 -0.63 18.01
CA LYS A 13 -4.79 -1.56 17.67
C LYS A 13 -4.37 -2.43 18.86
N ALA A 14 -4.33 -1.86 20.07
CA ALA A 14 -4.04 -2.64 21.27
C ALA A 14 -5.14 -3.68 21.56
N ASP A 15 -6.41 -3.33 21.35
CA ASP A 15 -7.55 -4.26 21.50
C ASP A 15 -7.47 -5.41 20.49
N TYR A 16 -7.07 -5.12 19.24
CA TYR A 16 -6.76 -6.13 18.23
C TYR A 16 -5.61 -7.05 18.66
N LEU A 17 -4.45 -6.48 19.02
CA LEU A 17 -3.27 -7.26 19.42
C LEU A 17 -3.52 -8.10 20.67
N ASN A 18 -4.33 -7.61 21.63
CA ASN A 18 -4.64 -8.32 22.88
C ASN A 18 -5.70 -9.42 22.70
N ARG A 19 -6.69 -9.24 21.81
CA ARG A 19 -7.73 -10.25 21.53
C ARG A 19 -7.28 -11.29 20.51
N ARG A 20 -6.18 -11.03 19.82
CA ARG A 20 -5.52 -11.97 18.92
C ARG A 20 -5.00 -13.16 19.72
N GLN A 21 -5.74 -14.26 19.71
CA GLN A 21 -5.23 -15.53 20.22
C GLN A 21 -4.12 -16.00 19.27
N LEU A 22 -2.86 -15.80 19.66
CA LEU A 22 -1.75 -16.45 18.98
C LEU A 22 -1.96 -17.97 19.04
N PRO A 23 -1.72 -18.73 17.95
CA PRO A 23 -1.75 -20.18 17.99
C PRO A 23 -0.88 -20.67 19.14
N LYS A 24 -1.41 -21.60 19.95
CA LYS A 24 -0.81 -22.08 21.23
C LYS A 24 0.61 -22.66 21.13
N GLY A 25 1.28 -22.59 19.98
CA GLY A 25 2.67 -23.00 19.76
C GLY A 25 3.69 -21.85 19.64
N LEU A 26 3.28 -20.59 19.40
CA LEU A 26 4.20 -19.47 19.11
C LEU A 26 4.48 -18.55 20.31
N ALA A 27 3.72 -18.67 21.40
CA ALA A 27 3.93 -17.84 22.59
C ALA A 27 5.25 -18.14 23.34
N LYS A 28 5.86 -19.31 23.11
CA LYS A 28 7.09 -19.73 23.83
C LYS A 28 8.39 -19.16 23.28
N THR A 29 8.40 -18.53 22.09
CA THR A 29 9.63 -17.98 21.49
C THR A 29 9.82 -16.48 21.77
N ALA A 30 8.79 -15.76 22.18
CA ALA A 30 8.88 -14.32 22.46
C ALA A 30 9.54 -14.00 23.81
N GLU A 31 9.44 -14.87 24.82
CA GLU A 31 10.11 -14.67 26.12
C GLU A 31 11.64 -14.78 26.03
N SER A 32 12.17 -15.56 25.09
CA SER A 32 13.63 -15.77 24.93
C SER A 32 14.36 -14.63 24.21
N ALA A 33 13.65 -13.72 23.53
CA ALA A 33 14.26 -12.62 22.77
C ALA A 33 14.51 -11.35 23.62
N SER A 34 13.96 -11.27 24.83
CA SER A 34 14.06 -10.08 25.70
C SER A 34 15.37 -9.98 26.51
N ASN A 35 16.25 -10.98 26.46
CA ASN A 35 17.48 -11.04 27.27
C ASN A 35 18.80 -10.82 26.50
N LEU A 36 18.78 -10.31 25.27
CA LEU A 36 20.00 -10.05 24.50
C LEU A 36 20.19 -8.54 24.25
N ALA A 37 20.65 -7.85 25.30
CA ALA A 37 21.41 -6.61 25.14
C ALA A 37 22.90 -6.95 24.91
N PRO A 38 23.64 -6.16 24.13
CA PRO A 38 24.94 -6.57 23.61
C PRO A 38 26.04 -6.43 24.66
N LYS A 39 26.85 -7.48 24.81
CA LYS A 39 28.21 -7.38 25.35
C LYS A 39 29.18 -7.95 24.32
N ASP A 40 30.26 -7.21 24.13
CA ASP A 40 31.31 -7.42 23.15
C ASP A 40 31.95 -8.81 23.18
N ASN A 41 32.37 -9.24 21.99
CA ASN A 41 33.38 -10.24 21.66
C ASN A 41 33.29 -11.63 22.34
N VAL A 42 33.08 -12.68 21.53
CA VAL A 42 34.00 -13.83 21.35
C VAL A 42 33.26 -15.02 20.70
N ALA A 43 33.95 -15.61 19.72
CA ALA A 43 33.92 -16.98 19.18
C ALA A 43 32.57 -17.69 18.89
N ILE A 44 32.44 -18.06 17.61
CA ILE A 44 31.49 -19.03 17.07
C ILE A 44 31.76 -20.40 17.72
N SER A 45 30.83 -20.91 18.55
CA SER A 45 30.89 -22.29 19.06
C SER A 45 30.42 -23.29 18.00
N GLU A 46 31.00 -24.51 18.04
CA GLU A 46 30.75 -25.61 17.09
C GLU A 46 29.32 -26.20 17.15
N GLU A 47 28.44 -25.68 17.99
CA GLU A 47 27.07 -26.19 18.16
C GLU A 47 26.12 -25.83 17.00
N ALA A 48 26.52 -24.94 16.09
CA ALA A 48 25.76 -24.63 14.87
C ALA A 48 25.95 -25.64 13.73
N LYS A 49 26.84 -26.65 13.86
CA LYS A 49 27.05 -27.69 12.83
C LYS A 49 26.30 -29.01 13.09
N ALA A 50 25.67 -29.18 14.24
CA ALA A 50 25.02 -30.44 14.62
C ALA A 50 23.52 -30.55 14.25
N ALA A 51 22.89 -29.49 13.75
CA ALA A 51 21.45 -29.49 13.45
C ALA A 51 21.06 -29.99 12.04
N SER A 52 22.00 -30.56 11.26
CA SER A 52 21.77 -31.04 9.89
C SER A 52 21.63 -32.57 9.75
N GLN A 53 21.48 -33.34 10.84
CA GLN A 53 21.45 -34.80 10.77
C GLN A 53 20.31 -35.46 11.57
N LEU A 54 19.08 -34.97 11.43
CA LEU A 54 17.91 -35.73 11.89
C LEU A 54 17.18 -36.35 10.69
N LYS A 55 17.38 -37.66 10.51
CA LYS A 55 16.54 -38.55 9.70
C LYS A 55 15.23 -38.85 10.45
N PRO A 56 14.06 -38.89 9.80
CA PRO A 56 12.89 -39.53 10.38
C PRO A 56 12.90 -41.03 10.10
N GLU A 57 12.85 -41.84 11.17
CA GLU A 57 12.50 -43.27 11.10
C GLU A 57 10.98 -43.45 11.26
N GLY A 58 10.40 -44.32 10.42
CA GLY A 58 9.28 -45.17 10.82
C GLY A 58 7.87 -44.83 10.32
N VAL A 59 7.56 -45.20 9.06
CA VAL A 59 6.20 -45.67 8.65
C VAL A 59 6.40 -46.81 7.62
N PRO A 60 5.67 -47.94 7.67
CA PRO A 60 5.92 -49.10 6.82
C PRO A 60 5.41 -48.94 5.38
N ALA A 61 6.04 -49.70 4.48
CA ALA A 61 5.93 -49.66 3.05
C ALA A 61 4.69 -50.37 2.47
N GLU A 62 4.12 -49.77 1.41
CA GLU A 62 3.51 -50.47 0.28
C GLU A 62 4.15 -49.91 -1.01
N GLN A 63 4.50 -50.81 -1.93
CA GLN A 63 5.06 -50.56 -3.27
C GLN A 63 4.36 -51.51 -4.26
N PRO A 64 4.50 -51.34 -5.60
CA PRO A 64 4.76 -50.11 -6.38
C PRO A 64 3.87 -50.03 -7.65
N GLU A 65 3.92 -48.92 -8.42
CA GLU A 65 4.00 -48.96 -9.91
C GLU A 65 4.59 -47.65 -10.51
N ALA A 66 5.64 -47.84 -11.33
CA ALA A 66 6.27 -47.08 -12.43
C ALA A 66 6.75 -45.59 -12.32
N PRO A 67 7.90 -45.25 -12.98
CA PRO A 67 8.57 -43.95 -12.87
C PRO A 67 8.28 -43.00 -14.05
N VAL A 68 8.23 -41.68 -13.78
CA VAL A 68 8.33 -40.63 -14.82
C VAL A 68 9.59 -39.81 -14.57
N GLU A 69 10.36 -39.64 -15.65
CA GLU A 69 11.67 -39.01 -15.73
C GLU A 69 11.68 -37.54 -15.26
N GLY A 70 12.48 -37.25 -14.23
CA GLY A 70 12.82 -35.90 -13.81
C GLY A 70 14.24 -35.52 -14.25
N LYS A 71 14.37 -34.70 -15.29
CA LYS A 71 15.57 -33.89 -15.55
C LYS A 71 15.15 -32.45 -15.82
N ASN A 72 15.90 -31.51 -15.23
CA ASN A 72 15.89 -30.04 -15.46
C ASN A 72 15.03 -29.14 -14.54
N ILE A 73 14.98 -29.40 -13.23
CA ILE A 73 14.48 -28.41 -12.25
C ILE A 73 15.61 -27.53 -11.68
N LYS A 74 16.86 -28.02 -11.62
CA LYS A 74 17.97 -27.30 -10.98
C LYS A 74 18.56 -26.14 -11.77
N GLU A 75 18.42 -26.11 -13.10
CA GLU A 75 18.94 -25.01 -13.93
C GLU A 75 18.00 -23.80 -13.94
N ASN A 76 16.68 -24.02 -14.00
CA ASN A 76 15.68 -22.95 -13.99
C ASN A 76 15.62 -22.15 -12.66
N VAL A 77 15.99 -22.77 -11.53
CA VAL A 77 16.07 -22.10 -10.22
C VAL A 77 17.29 -21.18 -10.14
N LYS A 78 18.40 -21.55 -10.79
CA LYS A 78 19.67 -20.81 -10.69
C LYS A 78 19.67 -19.54 -11.56
N ASP A 79 19.00 -19.59 -12.71
CA ASP A 79 18.85 -18.43 -13.59
C ASP A 79 17.77 -17.46 -13.08
N SER A 80 16.71 -17.99 -12.45
CA SER A 80 15.73 -17.17 -11.72
C SER A 80 16.37 -16.41 -10.55
N LEU A 81 17.41 -16.93 -9.90
CA LEU A 81 18.10 -16.24 -8.79
C LEU A 81 19.08 -15.16 -9.26
N LYS A 82 19.64 -15.28 -10.48
CA LYS A 82 20.58 -14.28 -11.02
C LYS A 82 19.90 -13.03 -11.58
N GLY A 83 18.68 -13.16 -12.14
CA GLY A 83 17.87 -12.00 -12.55
C GLY A 83 17.30 -11.20 -11.36
N LYS A 84 17.07 -11.87 -10.22
CA LYS A 84 16.45 -11.30 -9.00
C LYS A 84 17.37 -10.42 -8.14
N GLY A 85 18.67 -10.42 -8.42
CA GLY A 85 19.64 -9.63 -7.65
C GLY A 85 19.55 -8.11 -7.87
N ASN A 86 18.96 -7.66 -8.98
CA ASN A 86 18.87 -6.24 -9.31
C ASN A 86 17.62 -5.57 -8.73
N GLU A 87 16.46 -6.25 -8.71
CA GLU A 87 15.21 -5.70 -8.14
C GLU A 87 15.20 -5.73 -6.60
N VAL A 88 15.77 -6.77 -5.98
CA VAL A 88 15.95 -6.81 -4.51
C VAL A 88 16.93 -5.73 -4.04
N LYS A 89 17.91 -5.35 -4.88
CA LYS A 89 18.80 -4.22 -4.62
C LYS A 89 18.10 -2.86 -4.74
N GLU A 90 17.12 -2.72 -5.63
CA GLU A 90 16.31 -1.50 -5.72
C GLU A 90 15.35 -1.35 -4.53
N ALA A 91 14.69 -2.43 -4.11
CA ALA A 91 13.85 -2.45 -2.91
C ALA A 91 14.66 -2.20 -1.62
N GLY A 92 15.83 -2.83 -1.48
CA GLY A 92 16.74 -2.59 -0.35
C GLY A 92 17.39 -1.20 -0.36
N GLY A 93 17.66 -0.63 -1.54
CA GLY A 93 18.26 0.69 -1.72
C GLY A 93 17.33 1.84 -1.32
N HIS A 94 16.02 1.68 -1.50
CA HIS A 94 15.03 2.67 -1.06
C HIS A 94 14.80 2.63 0.46
N LEU A 95 14.83 1.46 1.09
CA LEU A 95 14.74 1.29 2.55
C LEU A 95 15.95 1.89 3.28
N LEU A 96 17.16 1.71 2.76
CA LEU A 96 18.37 2.29 3.36
C LEU A 96 18.45 3.82 3.22
N LYS A 97 17.91 4.37 2.12
CA LYS A 97 17.87 5.83 1.89
C LYS A 97 16.89 6.55 2.82
N GLN A 98 15.79 5.92 3.21
CA GLN A 98 14.83 6.51 4.14
C GLN A 98 15.31 6.45 5.60
N ALA A 99 16.06 5.40 5.99
CA ALA A 99 16.69 5.34 7.32
C ALA A 99 17.86 6.34 7.49
N GLY A 100 18.52 6.74 6.40
CA GLY A 100 19.68 7.66 6.42
C GLY A 100 19.36 9.15 6.54
N GLN A 101 18.12 9.58 6.34
CA GLN A 101 17.76 11.01 6.37
C GLN A 101 17.33 11.56 7.74
N ALA A 102 17.24 10.71 8.76
CA ALA A 102 16.87 11.11 10.12
C ALA A 102 18.05 11.42 11.06
N ILE A 103 19.30 11.16 10.65
CA ILE A 103 20.51 11.40 11.46
C ILE A 103 21.38 12.44 10.77
N GLY A 104 21.07 13.72 10.98
CA GLY A 104 21.90 14.81 10.42
C GLY A 104 21.40 16.24 10.61
N ARG A 105 20.36 16.47 11.43
CA ARG A 105 19.90 17.83 11.75
C ARG A 105 19.83 18.06 13.25
N ALA A 106 20.97 17.96 13.89
CA ALA A 106 21.26 18.66 15.12
C ALA A 106 22.75 19.01 15.10
N LEU A 107 23.08 20.24 15.50
CA LEU A 107 24.42 20.83 15.61
C LEU A 107 24.93 21.56 14.34
N SER A 108 24.55 22.83 14.21
CA SER A 108 25.52 23.94 14.14
C SER A 108 24.78 25.28 14.09
N SER A 109 24.64 25.89 15.26
CA SER A 109 24.25 27.28 15.43
C SER A 109 25.48 28.18 15.25
N SER A 110 25.50 29.02 14.23
CA SER A 110 26.24 30.30 14.24
C SER A 110 25.67 31.27 13.19
N PRO A 111 25.59 32.59 13.50
CA PRO A 111 24.92 33.58 12.67
C PRO A 111 25.91 34.29 11.74
N LEU A 112 25.66 34.31 10.43
CA LEU A 112 26.40 35.16 9.49
C LEU A 112 25.50 35.68 8.35
N PRO A 113 25.88 36.81 7.71
CA PRO A 113 24.96 37.86 7.28
C PRO A 113 24.43 37.69 5.85
N LEU A 114 23.28 38.31 5.62
CA LEU A 114 22.59 38.42 4.32
C LEU A 114 23.47 39.11 3.26
N PRO A 115 23.67 38.50 2.08
CA PRO A 115 24.08 39.23 0.89
C PRO A 115 22.84 39.78 0.15
N THR A 116 22.85 41.09 -0.11
CA THR A 116 21.92 41.75 -1.02
C THR A 116 22.11 41.24 -2.45
N PRO A 117 21.05 40.96 -3.23
CA PRO A 117 21.20 40.61 -4.64
C PRO A 117 21.50 41.86 -5.47
N SER A 118 22.67 41.86 -6.09
CA SER A 118 22.99 42.76 -7.21
C SER A 118 22.17 42.36 -8.43
N ILE A 119 21.44 43.33 -8.98
CA ILE A 119 20.71 43.23 -10.24
C ILE A 119 21.74 43.03 -11.36
N VAL A 120 21.78 41.82 -11.91
CA VAL A 120 22.46 41.53 -13.18
C VAL A 120 21.38 41.37 -14.25
N ASP A 121 21.43 42.30 -15.18
CA ASP A 121 20.62 42.39 -16.39
C ASP A 121 20.90 41.17 -17.28
N GLN A 122 19.94 40.24 -17.34
CA GLN A 122 19.88 39.21 -18.37
C GLN A 122 18.58 39.37 -19.13
N THR A 123 18.65 40.19 -20.19
CA THR A 123 17.74 40.13 -21.33
C THR A 123 17.87 38.77 -22.02
N ALA A 124 17.19 37.76 -21.48
CA ALA A 124 16.92 36.51 -22.17
C ALA A 124 15.49 36.56 -22.71
N LYS A 125 15.41 36.40 -24.03
CA LYS A 125 14.21 36.37 -24.87
C LYS A 125 13.04 35.64 -24.21
N THR A 126 12.00 36.39 -23.89
CA THR A 126 10.65 35.90 -23.64
C THR A 126 10.05 35.43 -24.97
N GLU A 127 10.45 34.24 -25.42
CA GLU A 127 9.65 33.46 -26.36
C GLU A 127 8.50 32.83 -25.58
N ASP A 128 7.34 33.49 -25.65
CA ASP A 128 6.02 32.89 -25.85
C ASP A 128 5.86 31.40 -25.45
N ILE A 129 5.99 31.08 -24.16
CA ILE A 129 5.37 29.87 -23.59
C ILE A 129 3.95 30.24 -23.16
N LEU A 130 3.15 30.61 -24.14
CA LEU A 130 1.69 30.54 -24.02
C LEU A 130 1.38 29.04 -23.91
N SER A 131 1.41 28.58 -22.66
CA SER A 131 1.09 27.23 -22.24
C SER A 131 -0.22 26.85 -22.90
N LYS A 132 -0.17 25.88 -23.83
CA LYS A 132 -1.39 25.22 -24.33
C LYS A 132 -2.27 24.95 -23.12
N PRO A 133 -3.58 25.29 -23.13
CA PRO A 133 -4.46 24.93 -22.02
C PRO A 133 -4.35 23.43 -21.87
N ASN A 134 -3.64 23.00 -20.82
CA ASN A 134 -3.54 21.62 -20.44
C ASN A 134 -4.98 21.24 -20.17
N MET A 135 -5.62 20.51 -21.09
CA MET A 135 -7.03 20.19 -21.02
C MET A 135 -7.19 19.33 -19.78
N MET A 136 -7.48 19.97 -18.64
CA MET A 136 -7.66 19.29 -17.37
C MET A 136 -8.72 18.23 -17.59
N ASN A 137 -8.40 17.00 -17.24
CA ASN A 137 -9.33 15.91 -17.35
C ASN A 137 -10.44 16.17 -16.34
N ASP A 138 -11.61 16.63 -16.81
CA ASP A 138 -12.76 16.95 -15.96
C ASP A 138 -13.45 15.69 -15.40
N ARG A 139 -12.76 14.55 -15.41
CA ARG A 139 -13.24 13.28 -14.92
C ARG A 139 -12.72 13.04 -13.49
N PRO A 140 -13.50 12.33 -12.67
CA PRO A 140 -13.02 11.69 -11.45
C PRO A 140 -11.69 10.94 -11.63
N GLY A 141 -10.84 10.98 -10.61
CA GLY A 141 -9.63 10.16 -10.53
C GLY A 141 -9.92 8.83 -9.84
N VAL A 142 -9.77 7.72 -10.55
CA VAL A 142 -9.83 6.38 -9.94
C VAL A 142 -8.54 5.63 -10.25
N PHE A 143 -7.83 5.26 -9.19
CA PHE A 143 -6.52 4.62 -9.29
C PHE A 143 -6.53 3.29 -8.55
N PHE A 144 -6.21 2.22 -9.27
CA PHE A 144 -5.97 0.90 -8.72
C PHE A 144 -4.45 0.68 -8.65
N VAL A 145 -3.93 0.25 -7.50
CA VAL A 145 -2.51 0.08 -7.24
C VAL A 145 -2.24 -1.36 -6.84
N THR A 146 -1.62 -2.11 -7.74
CA THR A 146 -1.31 -3.53 -7.52
C THR A 146 -0.08 -3.70 -6.63
N GLY A 147 -0.12 -4.76 -5.81
CA GLY A 147 1.00 -5.18 -4.97
C GLY A 147 2.08 -5.93 -5.75
N PHE A 148 2.94 -6.63 -5.01
CA PHE A 148 3.97 -7.48 -5.58
C PHE A 148 3.41 -8.87 -5.89
N HIS A 149 3.44 -9.26 -7.17
CA HIS A 149 3.10 -10.62 -7.58
C HIS A 149 4.36 -11.48 -7.51
N ILE A 150 4.42 -12.44 -6.56
CA ILE A 150 5.55 -13.37 -6.42
C ILE A 150 5.53 -14.41 -7.55
N ASN A 151 4.36 -14.69 -8.13
CA ASN A 151 4.16 -15.67 -9.18
C ASN A 151 4.16 -15.02 -10.58
N PRO A 152 5.15 -15.28 -11.44
CA PRO A 152 5.19 -14.73 -12.80
C PRO A 152 4.12 -15.34 -13.73
N PHE A 153 3.41 -16.37 -13.27
CA PHE A 153 2.32 -17.00 -14.01
C PHE A 153 0.94 -16.51 -13.58
N ASP A 154 0.84 -15.69 -12.51
CA ASP A 154 -0.41 -14.99 -12.24
C ASP A 154 -0.58 -13.95 -13.33
N THR A 155 -1.68 -14.06 -14.05
CA THR A 155 -2.00 -13.10 -15.08
C THR A 155 -2.41 -11.81 -14.41
N ASP A 156 -1.75 -10.70 -14.77
CA ASP A 156 -2.11 -9.33 -14.37
C ASP A 156 -3.57 -8.96 -14.75
N GLU A 157 -4.37 -9.88 -15.31
CA GLU A 157 -5.73 -9.67 -15.80
C GLU A 157 -6.83 -9.86 -14.76
N MET A 158 -6.52 -10.49 -13.62
CA MET A 158 -7.48 -10.73 -12.52
C MET A 158 -7.30 -9.71 -11.38
N GLY A 159 -8.05 -9.87 -10.27
CA GLY A 159 -7.95 -9.00 -9.10
C GLY A 159 -8.25 -7.51 -9.38
N LEU A 160 -7.35 -6.62 -8.91
CA LEU A 160 -7.51 -5.17 -9.10
C LEU A 160 -7.58 -4.74 -10.58
N THR A 161 -6.79 -5.36 -11.46
CA THR A 161 -6.85 -5.06 -12.90
C THR A 161 -8.19 -5.45 -13.48
N GLY A 162 -8.71 -6.62 -13.12
CA GLY A 162 -10.05 -7.07 -13.50
C GLY A 162 -11.13 -6.08 -13.05
N MET A 163 -11.07 -5.62 -11.80
CA MET A 163 -11.99 -4.60 -11.27
C MET A 163 -11.92 -3.28 -12.04
N SER A 164 -10.71 -2.80 -12.38
CA SER A 164 -10.53 -1.54 -13.10
C SER A 164 -11.29 -1.49 -14.43
N ARG A 165 -11.41 -2.63 -15.13
CA ARG A 165 -12.15 -2.73 -16.40
C ARG A 165 -13.64 -2.40 -16.23
N GLY A 166 -14.20 -2.63 -15.05
CA GLY A 166 -15.58 -2.29 -14.69
C GLY A 166 -15.78 -0.83 -14.27
N VAL A 167 -14.70 -0.05 -14.09
CA VAL A 167 -14.76 1.36 -13.67
C VAL A 167 -14.26 2.27 -14.79
N PRO A 168 -15.16 2.95 -15.54
CA PRO A 168 -14.79 3.81 -16.66
C PRO A 168 -13.82 4.92 -16.25
N GLY A 169 -12.72 5.05 -17.00
CA GLY A 169 -11.71 6.09 -16.76
C GLY A 169 -10.78 5.81 -15.57
N SER A 170 -10.88 4.62 -14.96
CA SER A 170 -9.88 4.19 -13.98
C SER A 170 -8.53 3.88 -14.62
N GLN A 171 -7.49 3.93 -13.81
CA GLN A 171 -6.11 3.65 -14.21
C GLN A 171 -5.51 2.64 -13.24
N VAL A 172 -4.68 1.73 -13.76
CA VAL A 172 -3.97 0.72 -12.97
C VAL A 172 -2.49 1.07 -12.94
N PHE A 173 -1.90 1.00 -11.76
CA PHE A 173 -0.49 1.25 -11.49
C PHE A 173 0.08 0.13 -10.62
N LYS A 174 1.40 -0.03 -10.66
CA LYS A 174 2.13 -0.87 -9.71
C LYS A 174 2.49 -0.06 -8.46
N TRP A 175 2.66 -0.73 -7.33
CA TRP A 175 3.05 -0.12 -6.04
C TRP A 175 4.30 0.77 -6.13
N ASN A 176 5.24 0.46 -7.03
CA ASN A 176 6.47 1.24 -7.22
C ASN A 176 6.31 2.45 -8.17
N GLN A 177 5.08 2.81 -8.56
CA GLN A 177 4.79 3.92 -9.48
C GLN A 177 4.13 5.12 -8.78
N GLU A 178 4.42 5.32 -7.50
CA GLU A 178 3.83 6.37 -6.67
C GLU A 178 3.89 7.77 -7.30
N ASP A 179 5.06 8.17 -7.83
CA ASP A 179 5.25 9.48 -8.44
C ASP A 179 4.42 9.65 -9.73
N ASN A 180 4.27 8.58 -10.52
CA ASN A 180 3.40 8.60 -11.70
C ASN A 180 1.94 8.81 -11.31
N ILE A 181 1.49 8.19 -10.21
CA ILE A 181 0.12 8.35 -9.71
C ILE A 181 -0.10 9.80 -9.26
N LEU A 182 0.84 10.37 -8.49
CA LEU A 182 0.79 11.77 -8.06
C LEU A 182 0.72 12.74 -9.23
N ASP A 183 1.49 12.49 -10.30
CA ASP A 183 1.46 13.29 -11.52
C ASP A 183 0.12 13.21 -12.26
N GLN A 184 -0.55 12.05 -12.25
CA GLN A 184 -1.91 11.96 -12.79
C GLN A 184 -2.92 12.69 -11.91
N ILE A 185 -2.79 12.60 -10.59
CA ILE A 185 -3.66 13.29 -9.64
C ILE A 185 -3.58 14.81 -9.81
N ARG A 186 -2.39 15.36 -10.05
CA ARG A 186 -2.18 16.80 -10.30
C ARG A 186 -2.88 17.32 -11.56
N LYS A 187 -3.16 16.45 -12.52
CA LYS A 187 -3.88 16.81 -13.77
C LYS A 187 -5.40 16.83 -13.60
N ILE A 188 -5.90 16.36 -12.46
CA ILE A 188 -7.33 16.28 -12.16
C ILE A 188 -7.74 17.49 -11.31
N PRO A 189 -8.78 18.25 -11.70
CA PRO A 189 -9.25 19.41 -10.92
C PRO A 189 -9.51 19.05 -9.44
N PRO A 190 -9.16 19.93 -8.48
CA PRO A 190 -9.31 19.68 -7.03
C PRO A 190 -10.74 19.36 -6.60
N GLU A 191 -11.73 19.83 -7.33
CA GLU A 191 -13.16 19.63 -7.06
C GLU A 191 -13.64 18.23 -7.44
N ARG A 192 -12.93 17.56 -8.36
CA ARG A 192 -13.27 16.22 -8.84
C ARG A 192 -12.90 15.17 -7.80
N PRO A 193 -13.71 14.12 -7.64
CA PRO A 193 -13.45 13.12 -6.62
C PRO A 193 -12.19 12.32 -6.96
N LEU A 194 -11.47 11.94 -5.91
CA LEU A 194 -10.29 11.10 -5.98
C LEU A 194 -10.54 9.79 -5.21
N ILE A 195 -10.30 8.66 -5.88
CA ILE A 195 -10.46 7.31 -5.35
C ILE A 195 -9.16 6.54 -5.54
N LEU A 196 -8.69 5.91 -4.47
CA LEU A 196 -7.50 5.06 -4.47
C LEU A 196 -7.88 3.67 -3.97
N VAL A 197 -7.44 2.61 -4.65
CA VAL A 197 -7.64 1.21 -4.26
C VAL A 197 -6.31 0.50 -4.33
N GLY A 198 -5.82 -0.05 -3.23
CA GLY A 198 -4.52 -0.71 -3.17
C GLY A 198 -4.58 -2.10 -2.52
N HIS A 199 -3.75 -3.02 -2.99
CA HIS A 199 -3.61 -4.38 -2.44
C HIS A 199 -2.15 -4.68 -2.07
N GLY A 200 -1.92 -5.29 -0.91
CA GLY A 200 -0.58 -5.57 -0.37
C GLY A 200 0.29 -4.33 -0.33
N MET A 201 1.44 -4.35 -0.99
CA MET A 201 2.30 -3.16 -1.10
C MET A 201 1.59 -1.98 -1.79
N GLY A 202 0.65 -2.24 -2.70
CA GLY A 202 -0.15 -1.18 -3.30
C GLY A 202 -1.08 -0.50 -2.29
N GLY A 203 -1.50 -1.24 -1.25
CA GLY A 203 -2.22 -0.70 -0.09
C GLY A 203 -1.37 0.31 0.69
N ASP A 204 -0.10 -0.03 0.94
CA ASP A 204 0.87 0.91 1.54
C ASP A 204 1.08 2.15 0.67
N THR A 205 1.28 1.95 -0.64
CA THR A 205 1.46 3.04 -1.61
C THR A 205 0.29 4.02 -1.59
N VAL A 206 -0.97 3.57 -1.54
CA VAL A 206 -2.11 4.50 -1.52
C VAL A 206 -2.19 5.31 -0.23
N VAL A 207 -1.74 4.75 0.91
CA VAL A 207 -1.64 5.48 2.17
C VAL A 207 -0.50 6.51 2.11
N ASN A 208 0.64 6.18 1.51
CA ASN A 208 1.75 7.12 1.29
C ASN A 208 1.33 8.29 0.39
N ILE A 209 0.61 8.01 -0.70
CA ILE A 209 -0.01 9.03 -1.56
C ILE A 209 -0.96 9.90 -0.74
N ALA A 210 -1.82 9.30 0.09
CA ALA A 210 -2.75 10.06 0.91
C ALA A 210 -2.03 11.03 1.86
N ASN A 211 -0.94 10.59 2.50
CA ASN A 211 -0.12 11.43 3.36
C ASN A 211 0.57 12.56 2.57
N LYS A 212 1.15 12.28 1.39
CA LYS A 212 1.73 13.31 0.52
C LYS A 212 0.69 14.35 0.10
N LEU A 213 -0.52 13.92 -0.25
CA LEU A 213 -1.62 14.81 -0.62
C LEU A 213 -2.16 15.62 0.57
N ASN A 214 -1.96 15.16 1.81
CA ASN A 214 -2.31 15.85 3.04
C ASN A 214 -1.27 16.92 3.44
N SER A 215 -0.79 17.70 2.47
CA SER A 215 0.21 18.75 2.69
C SER A 215 -0.22 20.06 2.03
N ALA A 216 0.37 21.18 2.50
CA ALA A 216 0.14 22.50 1.91
C ALA A 216 0.56 22.53 0.43
N ASP A 217 1.68 21.87 0.07
CA ASP A 217 2.20 21.82 -1.30
C ASP A 217 1.24 21.14 -2.28
N ASN A 218 0.41 20.21 -1.78
CA ASN A 218 -0.62 19.53 -2.57
C ASN A 218 -2.03 20.05 -2.27
N GLY A 219 -2.14 21.21 -1.61
CA GLY A 219 -3.42 21.88 -1.31
C GLY A 219 -4.36 21.08 -0.40
N PHE A 220 -3.82 20.19 0.42
CA PHE A 220 -4.60 19.25 1.25
C PHE A 220 -5.63 18.47 0.41
N ARG A 221 -5.22 17.98 -0.77
CA ARG A 221 -6.11 17.32 -1.73
C ARG A 221 -6.89 16.19 -1.05
N LYS A 222 -8.22 16.33 -1.09
CA LYS A 222 -9.16 15.37 -0.54
C LYS A 222 -9.17 14.07 -1.34
N ILE A 223 -9.17 12.94 -0.63
CA ILE A 223 -9.46 11.60 -1.14
C ILE A 223 -10.85 11.23 -0.67
N ASN A 224 -11.76 10.93 -1.60
CA ASN A 224 -13.15 10.62 -1.29
C ASN A 224 -13.32 9.20 -0.79
N LEU A 225 -12.56 8.27 -1.36
CA LEU A 225 -12.56 6.86 -0.99
C LEU A 225 -11.15 6.31 -1.12
N MET A 226 -10.69 5.63 -0.07
CA MET A 226 -9.45 4.86 -0.08
C MET A 226 -9.76 3.42 0.32
N VAL A 227 -9.34 2.45 -0.49
CA VAL A 227 -9.50 1.04 -0.17
C VAL A 227 -8.13 0.41 -0.02
N THR A 228 -7.95 -0.34 1.06
CA THR A 228 -6.74 -1.10 1.35
C THR A 228 -7.12 -2.56 1.53
N LEU A 229 -6.48 -3.44 0.74
CA LEU A 229 -6.63 -4.90 0.81
C LEU A 229 -5.34 -5.46 1.38
N ASP A 230 -5.40 -5.92 2.62
CA ASP A 230 -4.34 -6.58 3.38
C ASP A 230 -2.97 -5.96 3.13
N SER A 231 -2.84 -4.68 3.51
CA SER A 231 -1.65 -3.89 3.18
C SER A 231 -0.40 -4.52 3.79
N ILE A 232 0.70 -4.45 3.05
CA ILE A 232 2.02 -4.93 3.51
C ILE A 232 2.97 -3.74 3.44
N GLY A 233 3.44 -3.28 4.61
CA GLY A 233 4.25 -2.09 4.73
C GLY A 233 4.63 -1.78 6.17
N TRP A 234 4.95 -0.51 6.43
CA TRP A 234 5.21 0.01 7.77
C TRP A 234 4.47 1.32 7.94
N ASP A 235 3.88 1.54 9.12
CA ASP A 235 3.27 2.82 9.53
C ASP A 235 2.08 3.31 8.65
N ASN A 236 1.44 2.43 7.89
CA ASN A 236 0.24 2.76 7.12
C ASN A 236 -1.07 2.57 7.90
N ASP A 237 -0.99 2.15 9.18
CA ASP A 237 -2.15 2.00 10.06
C ASP A 237 -2.87 3.34 10.33
N ILE A 238 -2.24 4.50 10.10
CA ILE A 238 -2.84 5.80 10.42
C ILE A 238 -3.31 6.53 9.16
N ILE A 239 -4.63 6.63 9.03
CA ILE A 239 -5.27 7.27 7.87
C ILE A 239 -5.31 8.80 8.06
N PRO A 240 -4.77 9.60 7.11
CA PRO A 240 -4.73 11.04 7.22
C PRO A 240 -6.12 11.69 7.06
N GLN A 241 -6.25 12.90 7.59
CA GLN A 241 -7.53 13.63 7.68
C GLN A 241 -8.15 14.02 6.32
N ASN A 242 -7.36 14.04 5.24
CA ASN A 242 -7.84 14.33 3.90
C ASN A 242 -8.55 13.13 3.24
N VAL A 243 -8.54 11.94 3.88
CA VAL A 243 -9.31 10.76 3.43
C VAL A 243 -10.69 10.78 4.08
N ALA A 244 -11.74 10.93 3.28
CA ALA A 244 -13.10 10.99 3.80
C ALA A 244 -13.61 9.62 4.28
N LYS A 245 -13.34 8.57 3.49
CA LYS A 245 -13.74 7.20 3.79
C LYS A 245 -12.60 6.24 3.45
N ASN A 246 -12.24 5.37 4.38
CA ASN A 246 -11.36 4.24 4.15
C ASN A 246 -12.06 2.92 4.46
N LEU A 247 -11.97 1.98 3.53
CA LEU A 247 -12.34 0.57 3.71
C LEU A 247 -11.05 -0.23 3.77
N ASN A 248 -10.84 -0.95 4.87
CA ASN A 248 -9.67 -1.76 5.10
C ASN A 248 -10.08 -3.22 5.30
N TYR A 249 -9.69 -4.09 4.38
CA TYR A 249 -9.93 -5.52 4.46
C TYR A 249 -8.64 -6.22 4.85
N ILE A 250 -8.68 -7.05 5.88
CA ILE A 250 -7.48 -7.65 6.51
C ILE A 250 -7.65 -9.16 6.46
N SER A 251 -6.63 -9.89 5.99
CA SER A 251 -6.63 -11.35 6.06
C SER A 251 -6.34 -11.82 7.48
N ASP A 252 -7.07 -12.83 7.97
CA ASP A 252 -6.76 -13.50 9.23
C ASP A 252 -5.66 -14.58 9.10
N GLN A 253 -5.22 -14.89 7.88
CA GLN A 253 -4.23 -15.94 7.60
C GLN A 253 -2.79 -15.42 7.60
N ASP A 254 -2.56 -14.22 7.05
CA ASP A 254 -1.21 -13.68 6.83
C ASP A 254 -0.72 -12.78 7.98
N MET A 255 -0.65 -13.42 9.13
CA MET A 255 -0.37 -12.83 10.44
C MET A 255 1.02 -12.19 10.64
N PHE A 256 1.99 -12.43 9.75
CA PHE A 256 3.38 -12.00 9.95
C PHE A 256 3.81 -10.78 9.12
N PHE A 257 3.05 -10.44 8.07
CA PHE A 257 3.43 -9.38 7.13
C PHE A 257 2.32 -8.37 6.87
N ASN A 258 1.10 -8.61 7.37
CA ASN A 258 0.03 -7.65 7.22
C ASN A 258 0.14 -6.50 8.23
N ASP A 259 -0.16 -5.30 7.73
CA ASP A 259 -0.44 -4.17 8.58
C ASP A 259 -1.75 -4.40 9.33
N GLY A 260 -1.85 -3.78 10.50
CA GLY A 260 -2.96 -4.00 11.41
C GLY A 260 -4.25 -3.32 10.94
N PRO A 261 -5.22 -3.16 11.84
CA PRO A 261 -6.38 -2.33 11.55
C PRO A 261 -5.97 -0.87 11.37
N ASN A 262 -6.49 -0.27 10.30
CA ASN A 262 -6.38 1.17 10.04
C ASN A 262 -7.16 1.98 11.09
N ILE A 263 -6.63 3.15 11.42
CA ILE A 263 -7.17 4.07 12.41
C ILE A 263 -7.17 5.47 11.81
N ALA A 264 -8.32 6.14 11.88
CA ALA A 264 -8.45 7.53 11.48
C ALA A 264 -7.60 8.43 12.39
N ARG A 265 -6.75 9.28 11.82
CA ARG A 265 -6.06 10.33 12.58
C ARG A 265 -7.05 11.33 13.18
N ASN A 266 -8.13 11.64 12.46
CA ASN A 266 -9.25 12.43 12.95
C ASN A 266 -10.58 11.77 12.54
N LYS A 267 -11.35 11.31 13.53
CA LYS A 267 -12.64 10.61 13.32
C LYS A 267 -13.76 11.53 12.84
N GLU A 268 -13.62 12.84 13.01
CA GLU A 268 -14.62 13.83 12.56
C GLU A 268 -14.57 14.04 11.04
N THR A 269 -13.40 13.87 10.44
CA THR A 269 -13.18 14.11 9.01
C THR A 269 -13.01 12.82 8.20
N SER A 270 -12.66 11.72 8.87
CA SER A 270 -12.29 10.45 8.25
C SER A 270 -13.03 9.27 8.87
N SER A 271 -13.83 8.59 8.06
CA SER A 271 -14.52 7.34 8.43
C SER A 271 -13.67 6.14 8.03
N VAL A 272 -13.20 5.35 8.99
CA VAL A 272 -12.43 4.12 8.73
C VAL A 272 -13.27 2.91 9.12
N VAL A 273 -13.43 1.97 8.19
CA VAL A 273 -14.09 0.68 8.40
C VAL A 273 -13.04 -0.41 8.23
N ASN A 274 -12.84 -1.22 9.26
CA ASN A 274 -11.96 -2.39 9.20
C ASN A 274 -12.81 -3.66 9.16
N GLU A 275 -12.48 -4.56 8.25
CA GLU A 275 -13.11 -5.86 8.10
C GLU A 275 -12.06 -6.96 8.11
N LEU A 276 -12.20 -7.91 9.04
CA LEU A 276 -11.38 -9.11 9.09
C LEU A 276 -12.00 -10.18 8.20
N ARG A 277 -11.19 -10.80 7.35
CA ARG A 277 -11.60 -11.71 6.28
C ARG A 277 -10.84 -13.04 6.41
N THR A 278 -11.51 -14.12 6.02
CA THR A 278 -10.94 -15.47 6.08
C THR A 278 -10.15 -15.84 4.82
N GLU A 279 -10.34 -15.08 3.74
CA GLU A 279 -9.55 -15.17 2.51
C GLU A 279 -8.07 -14.87 2.81
N ASN A 280 -7.15 -15.57 2.13
CA ASN A 280 -5.71 -15.29 2.24
C ASN A 280 -5.36 -13.95 1.57
N HIS A 281 -4.11 -13.51 1.74
CA HIS A 281 -3.63 -12.24 1.18
C HIS A 281 -4.01 -12.03 -0.30
N ASN A 282 -3.77 -13.02 -1.16
CA ASN A 282 -3.98 -12.89 -2.61
C ASN A 282 -5.45 -13.03 -3.01
N ASP A 283 -6.23 -13.83 -2.28
CA ASP A 283 -7.62 -14.14 -2.61
C ASP A 283 -8.56 -12.95 -2.31
N LEU A 284 -8.17 -12.02 -1.44
CA LEU A 284 -8.98 -10.85 -1.09
C LEU A 284 -9.37 -9.99 -2.30
N GLN A 285 -8.44 -9.80 -3.24
CA GLN A 285 -8.74 -9.05 -4.46
C GLN A 285 -9.60 -9.84 -5.46
N GLU A 286 -9.72 -11.15 -5.30
CA GLU A 286 -10.55 -12.03 -6.13
C GLU A 286 -11.95 -12.28 -5.53
N SER A 287 -12.13 -12.00 -4.24
CA SER A 287 -13.39 -12.20 -3.52
C SER A 287 -14.52 -11.37 -4.14
N PRO A 288 -15.57 -12.01 -4.71
CA PRO A 288 -16.67 -11.30 -5.36
C PRO A 288 -17.41 -10.33 -4.43
N GLU A 289 -17.49 -10.67 -3.13
CA GLU A 289 -18.11 -9.82 -2.11
C GLU A 289 -17.34 -8.51 -1.94
N ILE A 290 -16.01 -8.60 -1.76
CA ILE A 290 -15.13 -7.44 -1.62
C ILE A 290 -15.17 -6.59 -2.89
N GLN A 291 -15.07 -7.22 -4.07
CA GLN A 291 -15.16 -6.50 -5.34
C GLN A 291 -16.49 -5.76 -5.45
N PHE A 292 -17.62 -6.42 -5.15
CA PHE A 292 -18.94 -5.80 -5.19
C PHE A 292 -19.04 -4.60 -4.25
N GLU A 293 -18.55 -4.72 -3.01
CA GLU A 293 -18.56 -3.61 -2.05
C GLU A 293 -17.69 -2.44 -2.53
N ILE A 294 -16.49 -2.71 -3.06
CA ILE A 294 -15.63 -1.68 -3.65
C ILE A 294 -16.36 -0.97 -4.79
N PHE A 295 -16.97 -1.71 -5.72
CA PHE A 295 -17.74 -1.14 -6.83
C PHE A 295 -18.91 -0.28 -6.34
N GLN A 296 -19.65 -0.73 -5.33
CA GLN A 296 -20.75 0.01 -4.76
C GLN A 296 -20.29 1.36 -4.19
N ASN A 297 -19.20 1.36 -3.42
CA ASN A 297 -18.63 2.55 -2.82
C ASN A 297 -18.05 3.52 -3.87
N ILE A 298 -17.41 2.99 -4.91
CA ILE A 298 -16.96 3.79 -6.06
C ILE A 298 -18.16 4.47 -6.72
N ASN A 299 -19.20 3.70 -7.04
CA ASN A 299 -20.39 4.21 -7.71
C ASN A 299 -21.14 5.26 -6.88
N GLU A 300 -21.17 5.11 -5.56
CA GLU A 300 -21.73 6.10 -4.64
C GLU A 300 -20.99 7.44 -4.75
N VAL A 301 -19.66 7.42 -4.67
CA VAL A 301 -18.82 8.64 -4.81
C VAL A 301 -19.05 9.30 -6.17
N MET A 302 -19.12 8.51 -7.25
CA MET A 302 -19.34 9.00 -8.61
C MET A 302 -20.76 9.59 -8.79
N ALA A 303 -21.77 8.99 -8.14
CA ALA A 303 -23.13 9.52 -8.16
C ALA A 303 -23.22 10.86 -7.43
N MET A 304 -22.57 10.99 -6.27
CA MET A 304 -22.51 12.25 -5.52
C MET A 304 -21.86 13.38 -6.33
N ASP A 305 -20.77 13.11 -7.05
CA ASP A 305 -20.12 14.11 -7.91
C ASP A 305 -21.03 14.58 -9.06
N ARG A 306 -21.71 13.65 -9.72
CA ARG A 306 -22.68 13.97 -10.79
C ARG A 306 -23.83 14.83 -10.28
N MET A 307 -24.37 14.52 -9.10
CA MET A 307 -25.42 15.33 -8.47
C MET A 307 -24.91 16.73 -8.13
N LYS A 308 -23.73 16.85 -7.49
CA LYS A 308 -23.12 18.13 -7.15
C LYS A 308 -22.89 19.00 -8.38
N THR A 309 -22.33 18.41 -9.44
CA THR A 309 -22.11 19.09 -10.73
C THR A 309 -23.43 19.56 -11.35
N SER A 310 -24.48 18.73 -11.30
CA SER A 310 -25.80 19.07 -11.85
C SER A 310 -26.45 20.23 -11.10
N ILE A 311 -26.38 20.23 -9.78
CA ILE A 311 -26.89 21.33 -8.93
C ILE A 311 -26.13 22.62 -9.23
N GLN A 312 -24.80 22.57 -9.38
CA GLN A 312 -24.00 23.74 -9.70
C GLN A 312 -24.37 24.33 -11.06
N LYS A 313 -24.55 23.49 -12.09
CA LYS A 313 -25.00 23.92 -13.42
C LYS A 313 -26.39 24.57 -13.37
N ALA A 314 -27.33 23.97 -12.64
CA ALA A 314 -28.67 24.52 -12.48
C ALA A 314 -28.65 25.89 -11.79
N LYS A 315 -27.83 26.07 -10.74
CA LYS A 315 -27.65 27.36 -10.06
C LYS A 315 -27.11 28.44 -11.00
N ILE A 316 -26.11 28.11 -11.82
CA ILE A 316 -25.55 29.06 -12.80
C ILE A 316 -26.60 29.45 -13.84
N ALA A 317 -27.39 28.49 -14.33
CA ALA A 317 -28.44 28.75 -15.31
C ALA A 317 -29.59 29.63 -14.78
N MET A 318 -29.85 29.63 -13.46
CA MET A 318 -30.86 30.50 -12.84
C MET A 318 -30.36 31.93 -12.57
N MET A 319 -29.05 32.15 -12.62
CA MET A 319 -28.45 33.48 -12.36
C MET A 319 -28.24 34.30 -13.64
N ASN A 320 -28.35 33.67 -14.82
CA ASN A 320 -28.23 34.28 -16.13
C ASN A 320 -29.61 34.46 -16.75
#